data_AF-A0A2C1Y936-F1
#
_entry.id   AF-A0A2C1Y936-F1
#
_cell.length_a   1.000
_cell.length_b   1.000
_cell.length_c   1.000
_cell.angle_alpha   90.00
_cell.angle_beta   90.00
_cell.angle_gamma   90.00
#
_symmetry.space_group_name_H-M   'P 1'
#
loop_
_entity.id
_entity.type
_entity.pdbx_description
1 polymer ?
#
loop_
_entity_poly.entity_id
_entity_poly.type
_entity_poly.pdbx_seq_one_letter_code
_entity_poly.pdbx_strand_id
1 'polypeptide(L)'
;MEYQYPIDYNWSTEEIVDVIKFFEAIESAYEKGIERDEVMKAYRRFKEIVPSKAEEKTLCGEFEEISGYSSYRTIKKAKEASAGEKIIMK
;
A
#
# COMPACT_ATOMS: atom_id res chain seq x y z
N MET A 1 -2.37 18.87 6.08
CA MET A 1 -1.01 18.31 6.30
C MET A 1 -0.61 17.70 4.99
N GLU A 2 0.39 18.28 4.32
CA GLU A 2 0.90 17.77 3.05
C GLU A 2 1.90 16.65 3.39
N TYR A 3 1.46 15.40 3.27
CA TYR A 3 2.35 14.26 3.46
C TYR A 3 3.25 14.13 2.22
N GLN A 4 4.56 14.06 2.44
CA GLN A 4 5.53 13.76 1.39
C GLN A 4 5.51 12.25 1.15
N TYR A 5 4.94 11.84 0.02
CA TYR A 5 5.11 10.47 -0.46
C TYR A 5 6.52 10.29 -0.98
N PRO A 6 7.15 9.14 -0.72
CA PRO A 6 8.43 8.82 -1.33
C PRO A 6 8.21 8.47 -2.80
N ILE A 7 8.55 9.44 -3.64
CA ILE A 7 8.32 9.41 -5.09
C ILE A 7 9.68 9.32 -5.78
N ASP A 8 9.85 8.32 -6.64
CA ASP A 8 10.92 8.33 -7.63
C ASP A 8 10.51 9.25 -8.80
N TYR A 9 11.35 10.22 -9.14
CA TYR A 9 11.09 11.18 -10.22
C TYR A 9 11.05 10.56 -11.61
N ASN A 10 11.41 9.27 -11.74
CA ASN A 10 11.29 8.53 -12.99
C ASN A 10 9.88 7.96 -13.24
N TRP A 11 8.98 8.02 -12.25
CA TRP A 11 7.60 7.58 -12.41
C TRP A 11 6.76 8.62 -13.15
N SER A 12 5.93 8.13 -14.07
CA SER A 12 4.88 8.92 -14.69
C SER A 12 3.83 9.35 -13.65
N THR A 13 3.07 10.40 -13.96
CA THR A 13 1.99 10.88 -13.08
C THR A 13 0.98 9.78 -12.76
N GLU A 14 0.69 8.88 -13.71
CA GLU A 14 -0.21 7.76 -13.51
C GLU A 14 0.34 6.76 -12.49
N GLU A 15 1.64 6.45 -12.55
CA GLU A 15 2.31 5.56 -11.61
C GLU A 15 2.35 6.16 -10.21
N ILE A 16 2.61 7.46 -10.08
CA ILE A 16 2.54 8.17 -8.79
C ILE A 16 1.15 8.05 -8.18
N VAL A 17 0.10 8.29 -8.97
CA VAL A 17 -1.29 8.15 -8.51
C VAL A 17 -1.59 6.71 -8.07
N ASP A 18 -1.07 5.70 -8.77
CA ASP A 18 -1.26 4.30 -8.40
C ASP A 18 -0.52 3.90 -7.11
N VAL A 19 0.67 4.46 -6.87
CA VAL A 19 1.41 4.28 -5.60
C VAL A 19 0.66 4.94 -4.43
N ILE A 20 0.10 6.13 -4.63
CA ILE A 20 -0.71 6.82 -3.62
C ILE A 20 -1.94 5.97 -3.27
N LYS A 21 -2.67 5.46 -4.28
CA LYS A 21 -3.83 4.58 -4.08
C LYS A 21 -3.48 3.32 -3.28
N PHE A 22 -2.27 2.78 -3.47
CA PHE A 22 -1.80 1.67 -2.68
C PHE A 22 -1.70 2.03 -1.19
N PHE A 23 -1.10 3.18 -0.85
CA PHE A 23 -1.02 3.63 0.54
C PHE A 23 -2.38 3.99 1.14
N GLU A 24 -3.27 4.65 0.39
CA GLU A 24 -4.66 4.90 0.81
C GLU A 24 -5.44 3.61 1.10
N ALA A 25 -5.17 2.53 0.35
CA ALA A 25 -5.75 1.22 0.62
C ALA A 25 -5.24 0.63 1.95
N ILE A 26 -3.97 0.87 2.31
CA ILE A 26 -3.42 0.50 3.62
C ILE A 26 -4.09 1.31 4.74
N GLU A 27 -4.18 2.63 4.61
CA GLU A 27 -4.87 3.50 5.59
C GLU A 27 -6.32 3.05 5.81
N SER A 28 -7.03 2.79 4.71
CA SER A 28 -8.39 2.29 4.75
C SER A 28 -8.52 0.97 5.51
N ALA A 29 -7.51 0.10 5.46
CA ALA A 29 -7.49 -1.14 6.23
C ALA A 29 -7.44 -0.92 7.74
N TYR A 30 -6.80 0.15 8.22
CA TYR A 30 -6.71 0.50 9.64
C TYR A 30 -7.90 1.33 10.14
N GLU A 31 -8.48 2.20 9.30
CA GLU A 31 -9.56 3.10 9.74
C GLU A 31 -10.96 2.47 9.67
N LYS A 32 -11.34 1.99 8.48
CA LYS A 32 -12.71 1.55 8.14
C LYS A 32 -12.81 0.09 7.72
N GLY A 33 -11.65 -0.50 7.40
CA GLY A 33 -11.48 -1.76 6.69
C GLY A 33 -11.78 -1.65 5.20
N ILE A 34 -11.12 -2.49 4.42
CA ILE A 34 -11.16 -2.49 2.95
C ILE A 34 -11.31 -3.93 2.43
N GLU A 35 -11.89 -4.11 1.25
CA GLU A 35 -11.97 -5.45 0.67
C GLU A 35 -10.57 -5.97 0.32
N ARG A 36 -10.34 -7.25 0.61
CA ARG A 36 -9.08 -7.93 0.31
C ARG A 36 -8.69 -7.77 -1.14
N ASP A 37 -9.64 -7.86 -2.06
CA ASP A 37 -9.38 -7.81 -3.50
C ASP A 37 -8.97 -6.40 -3.95
N GLU A 38 -9.45 -5.35 -3.30
CA GLU A 38 -8.99 -3.97 -3.53
C GLU A 38 -7.54 -3.78 -3.08
N VAL A 39 -7.20 -4.25 -1.87
CA VAL A 39 -5.81 -4.21 -1.36
C VAL A 39 -4.88 -4.98 -2.29
N MET A 40 -5.27 -6.18 -2.71
CA MET A 40 -4.45 -7.01 -3.58
C MET A 40 -4.32 -6.44 -4.99
N LYS A 41 -5.36 -5.76 -5.51
CA LYS A 41 -5.30 -5.05 -6.80
C LYS A 41 -4.33 -3.88 -6.74
N ALA A 42 -4.44 -3.05 -5.71
CA ALA A 42 -3.53 -1.93 -5.50
C ALA A 42 -2.08 -2.41 -5.29
N TYR A 43 -1.89 -3.48 -4.52
CA TYR A 43 -0.57 -4.09 -4.31
C TYR A 43 0.05 -4.64 -5.60
N ARG A 44 -0.73 -5.29 -6.47
CA ARG A 44 -0.22 -5.78 -7.78
C ARG A 44 0.26 -4.63 -8.64
N ARG A 45 -0.52 -3.55 -8.73
CA ARG A 45 -0.15 -2.36 -9.49
C ARG A 45 1.11 -1.70 -8.90
N PHE A 46 1.17 -1.57 -7.58
CA PHE A 46 2.37 -1.11 -6.88
C PHE A 46 3.60 -1.97 -7.22
N LYS A 47 3.46 -3.30 -7.29
CA LYS A 47 4.56 -4.21 -7.67
C LYS A 47 4.98 -4.13 -9.13
N GLU A 48 4.10 -3.72 -10.05
CA GLU A 48 4.46 -3.44 -11.44
C GLU A 48 5.37 -2.20 -11.54
N ILE A 49 5.08 -1.18 -10.73
CA ILE A 49 5.83 0.08 -10.68
C ILE A 49 7.14 -0.10 -9.89
N VAL A 50 7.06 -0.82 -8.76
CA VAL A 50 8.16 -1.07 -7.84
C VAL A 50 8.46 -2.59 -7.79
N PRO A 51 9.14 -3.13 -8.82
CA PRO A 51 9.48 -4.54 -8.86
C PRO A 51 10.53 -4.90 -7.80
N SER A 52 11.43 -3.97 -7.49
CA SER A 52 12.52 -4.15 -6.52
C SER A 52 12.00 -4.35 -5.09
N LYS A 53 12.42 -5.45 -4.45
CA LYS A 53 12.08 -5.74 -3.05
C LYS A 53 12.75 -4.78 -2.07
N ALA A 54 13.93 -4.26 -2.41
CA ALA A 54 14.63 -3.31 -1.58
C ALA A 54 13.88 -1.97 -1.55
N GLU A 55 13.43 -1.53 -2.72
CA GLU A 55 12.66 -0.29 -2.87
C GLU A 55 11.27 -0.40 -2.23
N GLU A 56 10.54 -1.51 -2.45
CA GLU A 56 9.29 -1.81 -1.73
C GLU A 56 9.46 -1.71 -0.21
N LYS A 57 10.56 -2.25 0.33
CA LYS A 57 10.86 -2.19 1.76
C LYS A 57 11.12 -0.76 2.22
N THR A 58 11.87 0.03 1.44
CA THR A 58 12.12 1.45 1.74
C THR A 58 10.82 2.25 1.76
N LEU A 59 10.02 2.18 0.69
CA LEU A 59 8.76 2.92 0.56
C LEU A 59 7.75 2.53 1.65
N CYS A 60 7.61 1.24 1.94
CA CYS A 60 6.73 0.77 3.01
C CYS A 60 7.25 1.19 4.40
N GLY A 61 8.57 1.21 4.60
CA GLY A 61 9.18 1.65 5.86
C GLY A 61 8.95 3.14 6.10
N GLU A 62 9.19 3.98 5.10
CA GLU A 62 8.96 5.43 5.18
C GLU A 62 7.48 5.74 5.41
N PHE A 63 6.58 5.05 4.73
CA PHE A 63 5.15 5.19 4.98
C PHE A 63 4.77 4.75 6.41
N GLU A 64 5.33 3.65 6.92
CA GLU A 64 5.08 3.18 8.28
C GLU A 64 5.62 4.16 9.33
N GLU A 65 6.77 4.80 9.09
CA GLU A 65 7.31 5.84 9.97
C GLU A 65 6.45 7.11 10.00
N ILE A 66 5.86 7.49 8.86
CA ILE A 66 5.04 8.71 8.73
C ILE A 66 3.61 8.49 9.26
N SER A 67 2.98 7.38 8.90
CA SER A 67 1.56 7.10 9.19
C SER A 67 1.36 6.29 10.47
N GLY A 68 2.36 5.51 10.90
CA GLY A 68 2.21 4.50 11.95
C GLY A 68 1.53 3.21 11.48
N TYR A 69 1.16 3.09 10.20
CA TYR A 69 0.49 1.92 9.64
C TYR A 69 1.44 0.99 8.90
N SER A 70 1.39 -0.30 9.22
CA SER A 70 2.27 -1.28 8.60
C SER A 70 1.68 -1.83 7.31
N SER A 71 2.16 -1.33 6.18
CA SER A 71 1.86 -1.82 4.83
C SER A 71 2.14 -3.32 4.71
N TYR A 72 3.29 -3.77 5.26
CA TYR A 72 3.69 -5.17 5.20
C TYR A 72 2.69 -6.10 5.90
N ARG A 73 2.26 -5.75 7.12
CA ARG A 73 1.30 -6.57 7.89
C ARG A 73 -0.06 -6.63 7.21
N THR A 74 -0.49 -5.51 6.63
CA THR A 74 -1.76 -5.41 5.90
C THR A 74 -1.76 -6.29 4.66
N ILE A 75 -0.70 -6.23 3.85
CA ILE A 75 -0.55 -7.09 2.67
C ILE A 75 -0.47 -8.56 3.07
N LYS A 76 0.28 -8.89 4.13
CA LYS A 76 0.38 -10.26 4.62
C LYS A 76 -1.01 -10.81 4.98
N LYS A 77 -1.79 -10.03 5.74
CA LYS A 77 -3.17 -10.38 6.09
C LYS A 77 -4.05 -10.53 4.85
N ALA A 78 -3.95 -9.62 3.88
CA ALA A 78 -4.70 -9.70 2.63
C ALA A 78 -4.35 -10.94 1.78
N LYS A 79 -3.09 -11.40 1.84
CA LYS A 79 -2.65 -12.63 1.16
C LYS A 79 -3.18 -13.90 1.84
N GLU A 80 -3.30 -13.89 3.16
CA GLU A 80 -3.79 -15.02 3.96
C GLU A 80 -5.33 -15.10 4.02
N ALA A 81 -6.01 -13.97 3.81
CA ALA A 81 -7.47 -13.88 3.80
C ALA A 81 -8.10 -14.46 2.52
N SER A 82 -9.37 -14.85 2.63
CA SER A 82 -10.15 -15.39 1.51
C SER A 82 -10.60 -14.28 0.54
N ALA A 83 -10.92 -14.65 -0.69
CA ALA A 83 -11.50 -13.71 -1.66
C ALA A 83 -12.84 -13.15 -1.14
N GLY A 84 -13.08 -11.85 -1.32
CA GLY A 84 -14.25 -11.15 -0.76
C GLY A 84 -14.22 -10.88 0.75
N GLU A 85 -13.15 -11.25 1.47
CA GLU A 85 -13.03 -10.94 2.90
C GLU A 85 -12.61 -9.49 3.13
N LYS A 86 -13.13 -8.86 4.20
CA LYS A 86 -12.78 -7.49 4.56
C LYS A 86 -11.55 -7.47 5.47
N ILE A 87 -10.48 -6.79 5.03
CA ILE A 87 -9.25 -6.61 5.78
C ILE A 87 -9.41 -5.43 6.72
N ILE A 88 -9.33 -5.72 8.02
CA ILE A 88 -9.32 -4.72 9.10
C ILE A 88 -8.07 -4.95 9.93
N MET A 89 -7.20 -3.95 10.01
CA MET A 89 -6.02 -3.94 10.87
C MET A 89 -6.40 -3.22 12.17
N LYS A 90 -6.25 -3.91 13.30
CA LYS A 90 -6.49 -3.37 14.65
C LYS A 90 -5.16 -3.18 15.36
#